data_AF-A0A6H5I4C3-F1
#
_entry.id   AF-A0A6H5I4C3-F1
#
_cell.length_a   1.000
_cell.length_b   1.000
_cell.length_c   1.000
_cell.angle_alpha   90.00
_cell.angle_beta   90.00
_cell.angle_gamma   90.00
#
_symmetry.space_group_name_H-M   'P 1'
#
loop_
_entity.id
_entity.type
_entity.pdbx_description
1 polymer ?
#
loop_
_entity_poly.entity_id
_entity_poly.type
_entity_poly.pdbx_seq_one_letter_code
_entity_poly.pdbx_strand_id
1 'polypeptide(L)' 'IILWDKIIIREDNAMLELKNMNTKYYFWDDGNGLRGNNNITLHLSWNVVPNAGLLPSISAKNVHSFAFPSEYTTSRL' A
#
# COMPACT_ATOMS: atom_id res chain seq x y z
N ILE A 1 -2.79 -7.56 1.94
CA ILE A 1 -3.09 -6.51 2.95
C ILE A 1 -2.98 -5.15 2.26
N ILE A 2 -3.86 -4.20 2.58
CA ILE A 2 -3.79 -2.81 2.10
C ILE A 2 -3.21 -1.96 3.23
N LEU A 3 -2.29 -1.05 2.93
CA LEU A 3 -1.64 -0.21 3.95
C LEU A 3 -2.19 1.21 3.96
N TRP A 4 -2.67 1.65 2.81
CA TRP A 4 -3.10 3.00 2.56
C TRP A 4 -3.94 3.01 1.28
N ASP A 5 -4.88 3.94 1.23
CA ASP A 5 -5.66 4.29 0.06
C ASP A 5 -5.80 5.80 -0.05
N LYS A 6 -6.21 6.29 -1.23
CA LYS A 6 -6.70 7.65 -1.42
C LYS A 6 -7.67 7.66 -2.58
N ILE A 7 -8.78 8.35 -2.39
CA ILE A 7 -9.68 8.71 -3.47
C ILE A 7 -9.22 10.07 -4.00
N ILE A 8 -9.01 10.16 -5.30
CA ILE A 8 -8.68 11.40 -6.00
C ILE A 8 -9.94 11.80 -6.76
N ILE A 9 -10.50 12.97 -6.44
CA ILE A 9 -11.70 13.46 -7.10
C ILE A 9 -11.31 14.05 -8.46
N ARG A 10 -12.27 14.13 -9.38
CA ARG A 10 -12.03 14.80 -10.67
C ARG A 10 -11.52 16.22 -10.42
N GLU A 11 -10.60 16.67 -11.27
CA GLU A 11 -9.96 17.99 -11.21
C GLU A 11 -8.89 18.14 -10.11
N ASP A 12 -8.78 17.17 -9.19
CA ASP A 12 -7.64 17.13 -8.25
C ASP A 12 -6.35 16.71 -8.96
N ASN A 13 -5.22 17.17 -8.42
CA ASN A 13 -3.92 16.72 -8.87
C ASN A 13 -3.71 15.23 -8.54
N ALA A 14 -3.58 14.42 -9.60
CA ALA A 14 -3.34 12.99 -9.49
C ALA A 14 -1.86 12.61 -9.26
N MET A 15 -0.95 13.59 -9.20
CA MET A 15 0.45 13.36 -8.84
C MET A 15 0.57 13.10 -7.34
N LEU A 16 1.03 11.90 -6.98
CA LEU A 16 1.22 11.48 -5.59
C LEU A 16 2.70 11.61 -5.20
N GLU A 17 2.99 12.54 -4.29
CA GLU A 17 4.29 12.64 -3.60
C GLU A 17 4.12 12.25 -2.13
N LEU A 18 4.39 10.97 -1.82
CA LEU A 18 4.23 10.42 -0.48
C LEU A 18 5.61 10.11 0.11
N LYS A 19 5.93 10.72 1.24
CA LYS A 19 7.19 10.49 1.98
C LYS A 19 6.88 10.32 3.46
N ASN A 20 7.47 9.31 4.10
CA ASN A 20 7.30 9.01 5.53
C ASN A 20 5.83 8.96 5.98
N MET A 21 4.96 8.41 5.13
CA MET A 21 3.54 8.29 5.44
C MET A 21 3.31 7.21 6.49
N ASN A 22 2.49 7.54 7.49
CA ASN A 22 1.94 6.52 8.38
C ASN A 22 0.94 5.63 7.62
N THR A 23 0.99 4.33 7.90
CA THR A 23 0.01 3.38 7.37
C THR A 23 -1.37 3.69 7.94
N LYS A 24 -2.40 3.75 7.10
CA LYS A 24 -3.80 3.85 7.55
C LYS A 24 -4.27 2.56 8.21
N TYR A 25 -3.80 1.43 7.68
CA TYR A 25 -4.12 0.10 8.17
C TYR A 25 -2.82 -0.57 8.60
N TYR A 26 -2.77 -0.96 9.87
CA TYR A 26 -1.60 -1.63 10.42
C TYR A 26 -1.57 -3.10 10.01
N PHE A 27 -0.37 -3.63 9.86
CA PHE A 27 -0.15 -5.07 9.80
C PHE A 27 -0.56 -5.70 11.12
N TRP A 28 -1.48 -6.63 11.05
CA TRP A 28 -1.80 -7.52 12.16
C TRP A 28 -1.21 -8.87 11.78
N ASP A 29 -0.20 -9.29 12.53
CA ASP A 29 0.39 -10.61 12.38
C ASP A 29 -0.45 -11.58 13.20
N ASP A 30 -1.10 -12.53 12.54
CA ASP A 30 -1.84 -13.63 13.17
C ASP A 30 -0.92 -14.77 13.64
N GLY A 31 0.40 -14.58 13.50
CA GLY A 31 1.44 -15.49 13.98
C GLY A 31 2.14 -16.26 12.86
N ASN A 32 1.68 -16.15 11.61
CA ASN A 32 2.30 -16.82 10.47
C ASN A 32 2.48 -15.87 9.27
N GLY A 33 3.73 -15.44 9.04
CA GLY A 33 4.17 -14.97 7.72
C GLY A 33 4.51 -13.49 7.60
N LEU A 34 4.42 -12.68 8.64
CA LEU A 34 4.93 -11.30 8.61
C LEU A 34 6.30 -11.19 9.30
N ARG A 35 6.43 -11.65 10.55
CA ARG A 35 7.71 -11.59 11.28
C ARG A 35 8.84 -12.33 10.55
N GLY A 36 9.96 -11.64 10.31
CA GLY A 36 11.16 -12.20 9.67
C GLY A 36 10.96 -12.62 8.21
N ASN A 37 9.88 -12.19 7.55
CA ASN A 37 9.63 -12.53 6.16
C ASN A 37 10.48 -11.63 5.23
N ASN A 38 11.39 -12.26 4.50
CA ASN A 38 12.31 -11.59 3.57
C ASN A 38 11.73 -11.38 2.17
N ASN A 39 10.53 -11.89 1.89
CA ASN A 39 9.91 -11.87 0.57
C ASN A 39 8.60 -11.07 0.58
N ILE A 40 8.67 -9.81 1.00
CA ILE A 40 7.53 -8.89 0.95
C ILE A 40 7.65 -8.02 -0.28
N THR A 41 6.55 -7.89 -1.03
CA THR A 41 6.46 -7.02 -2.19
C THR A 41 5.29 -6.05 -2.04
N LEU A 42 5.58 -4.76 -2.18
CA LEU A 42 4.60 -3.69 -2.22
C LEU A 42 4.15 -3.45 -3.66
N HIS A 43 2.84 -3.55 -3.87
CA HIS A 43 2.18 -3.24 -5.12
C HIS A 43 1.30 -2.00 -4.95
N LEU A 44 1.27 -1.16 -5.98
CA LEU A 44 0.31 -0.07 -6.10
C LEU A 44 -0.69 -0.45 -7.19
N SER A 45 -1.98 -0.39 -6.86
CA SER A 45 -3.06 -0.59 -7.82
C SER A 45 -4.16 0.43 -7.57
N TRP A 46 -4.86 0.82 -8.63
CA TRP A 46 -5.96 1.79 -8.54
C TRP A 46 -7.04 1.49 -9.58
N ASN A 47 -8.25 1.95 -9.30
CA ASN A 47 -9.35 1.93 -10.24
C ASN A 47 -9.52 3.31 -10.86
N VAL A 48 -9.89 3.35 -12.14
CA VAL A 48 -10.28 4.59 -12.83
C VAL A 48 -11.79 4.50 -13.04
N VAL A 49 -12.56 5.34 -12.35
CA VAL A 49 -14.03 5.36 -12.43
C VAL A 49 -14.47 6.40 -13.47
N PRO A 50 -14.90 6.01 -14.69
CA PRO A 50 -15.43 6.96 -15.65
C PRO A 50 -16.89 7.32 -15.33
N ASN A 51 -17.41 8.36 -15.98
CA ASN A 51 -18.84 8.70 -15.88
C ASN A 51 -19.73 7.62 -16.52
N ALA A 52 -19.23 6.93 -17.54
CA ALA A 52 -19.92 5.84 -18.23
C ALA A 52 -18.89 4.87 -18.84
N GLY A 53 -19.27 3.60 -18.98
CA GLY A 53 -18.43 2.56 -19.59
C GLY A 53 -17.75 1.65 -18.58
N LEU A 54 -16.60 1.09 -19.00
CA LEU A 54 -15.86 0.10 -18.22
C LEU A 54 -15.24 0.72 -16.97
N LEU A 55 -14.99 -0.10 -15.95
CA LEU A 55 -14.26 0.28 -14.74
C LEU A 55 -12.84 -0.34 -14.78
N PRO A 56 -11.84 0.33 -15.42
CA PRO A 56 -10.48 -0.17 -15.44
C PRO A 56 -9.90 -0.35 -14.04
N SER A 57 -9.26 -1.50 -13.83
CA SER A 57 -8.37 -1.73 -12.70
C SER A 57 -6.94 -1.80 -13.21
N ILE A 58 -6.06 -0.95 -12.68
CA ILE A 58 -4.70 -0.75 -13.15
C ILE A 58 -3.75 -1.10 -12.01
N SER A 59 -2.68 -1.83 -12.35
CA SER A 59 -1.55 -2.06 -11.44
C SER A 59 -0.33 -1.29 -11.93
N ALA A 60 0.41 -0.72 -11.00
CA ALA A 60 1.70 -0.09 -11.28
C ALA A 60 2.65 -1.11 -11.89
N LYS A 61 3.47 -0.66 -12.85
CA LYS A 61 4.50 -1.49 -13.46
C LYS A 61 5.62 -1.81 -12.48
N ASN A 62 5.96 -0.84 -11.63
CA ASN A 62 7.01 -0.98 -10.65
C ASN A 62 6.45 -1.52 -9.35
N VAL A 63 7.22 -2.41 -8.74
CA VAL A 63 6.97 -3.00 -7.43
C VAL A 63 8.18 -2.75 -6.55
N HIS A 64 7.99 -2.72 -5.24
CA HIS A 64 9.08 -2.54 -4.31
C HIS A 64 9.15 -3.73 -3.35
N SER A 65 10.27 -4.43 -3.36
CA SER A 65 10.49 -5.58 -2.47
C SER A 65 11.35 -5.18 -1.29
N PHE A 66 11.00 -5.71 -0.12
CA PHE A 66 11.69 -5.43 1.15
C PHE A 66 11.50 -6.58 2.14
N ALA A 67 12.30 -6.59 3.20
CA ALA A 67 12.24 -7.59 4.25
C ALA A 67 11.59 -7.00 5.50
N PHE A 68 10.76 -7.81 6.18
CA PHE A 68 10.26 -7.47 7.50
C PHE A 68 11.26 -7.85 8.60
N PRO A 69 11.31 -7.07 9.70
CA PRO A 69 12.21 -7.35 10.80
C PRO A 69 11.88 -8.67 11.48
N SER A 70 12.90 -9.30 12.07
CA SER A 70 12.78 -10.52 12.86
C SER A 70 12.16 -10.31 14.24
N GLU A 71 11.89 -9.08 14.64
CA GLU A 71 11.34 -8.71 15.95
C GLU A 71 10.31 -7.60 15.79
N TYR A 72 9.27 -7.61 16.63
CA TYR A 72 8.26 -6.55 16.63
C TYR A 72 8.79 -5.32 17.38
N THR A 73 8.39 -4.12 16.93
CA THR A 73 8.61 -2.88 17.67
C THR A 73 7.83 -2.92 18.98
N THR A 74 8.52 -2.86 20.12
CA THR A 74 7.93 -2.85 21.47
C THR A 74 7.57 -1.45 21.98
N SER A 75 8.10 -0.40 21.35
CA SER A 75 7.85 1.00 21.70
C SER A 75 8.01 1.90 20.47
N ARG A 76 7.07 2.83 20.26
CA ARG A 76 7.26 4.00 19.39
C ARG A 76 7.66 5.17 20.29
N LEU A 77 8.93 5.55 20.27
CA LEU A 77 9.39 6.82 20.84
C LEU A 77 8.91 8.00 19.99
#